data_AF-A0A934A7Q1-F1
#
_entry.id   AF-A0A934A7Q1-F1
#
_cell.length_a   1.000
_cell.length_b   1.000
_cell.length_c   1.000
_cell.angle_alpha   90.00
_cell.angle_beta   90.00
_cell.angle_gamma   90.00
#
_symmetry.space_group_name_H-M   'P 1'
#
loop_
_entity.id
_entity.type
_entity.pdbx_description
1 polymer ?
#
loop_
_entity_poly.entity_id
_entity_poly.type
_entity_poly.pdbx_seq_one_letter_code
_entity_poly.pdbx_strand_id
1 'polypeptide(L)'
;MNFFDSMQTSASGLTVQRLRMNLVAINPAKTDTTRTEQGGPYQRKEPVSTAAPIQSAFDEVLKAKLGNKSTKENGADVINDQQKTLLKYDSLHPDAVPQGLVSMPNRPGNVRELKNIMERLAVLTQEGEIYPRDLPQKLRTAPSDTAATSDVKVPDQGICVSTAVSDFEKSLISQSMKITNSVKKNSAKLINIKRHNLEDIFA
;
A
#
# COMPACT_ATOMS: atom_id res chain seq x y z
N MET A 1 34.02 20.91 18.86
CA MET A 1 33.35 19.90 18.00
C MET A 1 34.26 19.63 16.82
N ASN A 2 34.59 18.37 16.55
CA ASN A 2 35.45 18.03 15.42
C ASN A 2 34.63 18.00 14.13
N PHE A 3 35.22 18.41 13.00
CA PHE A 3 34.59 18.35 11.68
C PHE A 3 34.05 16.94 11.37
N PHE A 4 34.78 15.90 11.77
CA PHE A 4 34.39 14.51 11.63
C PHE A 4 33.12 14.15 12.42
N ASP A 5 32.92 14.71 13.61
CA ASP A 5 31.71 14.49 14.43
C ASP A 5 30.48 15.10 13.75
N SER A 6 30.64 16.29 13.15
CA SER A 6 29.56 16.96 12.41
C SER A 6 29.17 16.23 11.12
N MET A 7 30.15 15.65 10.43
CA MET A 7 29.94 14.83 9.23
C MET A 7 29.25 13.50 9.58
N GLN A 8 29.69 12.83 10.64
CA GLN A 8 29.11 11.57 11.10
C GLN A 8 27.67 11.75 11.60
N THR A 9 27.38 12.85 12.29
CA THR A 9 26.03 13.22 12.73
C THR A 9 25.11 13.48 11.54
N SER A 10 25.59 14.20 10.52
CA SER A 10 24.83 14.48 9.29
C SER A 10 24.54 13.20 8.48
N ALA A 11 25.54 12.32 8.37
CA ALA A 11 25.40 11.02 7.71
C ALA A 11 24.39 10.11 8.43
N SER A 12 24.42 10.09 9.77
CA SER A 12 23.43 9.37 10.59
C SER A 12 22.03 9.94 10.40
N GLY A 13 21.87 11.27 10.47
CA GLY A 13 20.58 11.95 10.24
C GLY A 13 19.98 11.65 8.86
N LEU A 14 20.79 11.65 7.80
CA LEU A 14 20.35 11.29 6.44
C LEU A 14 19.92 9.82 6.36
N THR A 15 20.62 8.93 7.05
CA THR A 15 20.29 7.49 7.10
C THR A 15 18.94 7.26 7.80
N VAL A 16 18.71 7.93 8.93
CA VAL A 16 17.42 7.93 9.62
C VAL A 16 16.32 8.49 8.72
N GLN A 17 16.59 9.60 8.02
CA GLN A 17 15.60 10.23 7.15
C GLN A 17 15.24 9.34 5.95
N ARG A 18 16.22 8.62 5.39
CA ARG A 18 15.99 7.61 4.35
C ARG A 18 15.14 6.45 4.86
N LEU A 19 15.41 5.97 6.07
CA LEU A 19 14.62 4.93 6.72
C LEU A 19 13.17 5.41 6.95
N ARG A 20 12.99 6.65 7.41
CA ARG A 20 11.66 7.28 7.56
C ARG A 20 10.91 7.36 6.25
N MET A 21 11.57 7.79 5.16
CA MET A 21 10.95 7.80 3.83
C MET A 21 10.53 6.40 3.36
N ASN A 22 11.36 5.38 3.62
CA ASN A 22 11.05 3.99 3.27
C ASN A 22 9.86 3.45 4.07
N LEU A 23 9.82 3.73 5.38
CA LEU A 23 8.74 3.27 6.26
C LEU A 23 7.39 3.93 5.91
N VAL A 24 7.38 5.22 5.58
CA VAL A 24 6.17 5.93 5.08
C VAL A 24 5.64 5.31 3.80
N ALA A 25 6.51 4.78 2.92
CA ALA A 25 6.07 4.13 1.70
C ALA A 25 5.55 2.70 1.91
N ILE A 26 6.09 1.96 2.87
CA ILE A 26 5.79 0.53 3.07
C ILE A 26 4.60 0.30 4.01
N ASN A 27 4.45 1.15 5.02
CA ASN A 27 3.38 1.06 6.01
C ASN A 27 1.98 1.00 5.37
N PRO A 28 1.59 1.95 4.48
CA PRO A 28 0.28 1.92 3.83
C PRO A 28 0.11 0.76 2.83
N ALA A 29 1.19 0.14 2.36
CA ALA A 29 1.08 -1.04 1.49
C ALA A 29 0.79 -2.33 2.27
N LYS A 30 1.02 -2.32 3.58
CA LYS A 30 0.83 -3.47 4.48
C LYS A 30 -0.31 -3.29 5.47
N THR A 31 -1.12 -2.23 5.32
CA THR A 31 -2.28 -1.94 6.19
C THR A 31 -3.44 -2.92 6.07
N ASP A 32 -3.42 -3.83 5.10
CA ASP A 32 -4.45 -4.88 4.96
C ASP A 32 -3.87 -6.28 5.13
N THR A 33 -2.60 -6.38 5.54
CA THR A 33 -1.92 -7.66 5.73
C THR A 33 -2.32 -8.29 7.07
N THR A 34 -3.15 -9.34 7.01
CA THR A 34 -3.62 -10.14 8.15
C THR A 34 -2.64 -11.22 8.58
N ARG A 35 -1.70 -11.60 7.70
CA ARG A 35 -0.71 -12.65 7.96
C ARG A 35 0.69 -12.21 7.55
N THR A 36 1.59 -12.11 8.53
CA THR A 36 3.02 -11.86 8.33
C THR A 36 3.84 -13.14 8.54
N GLU A 37 5.11 -13.13 8.12
CA GLU A 37 6.05 -14.27 8.30
C GLU A 37 6.25 -14.66 9.77
N GLN A 38 6.08 -13.72 10.70
CA GLN A 38 6.19 -13.98 12.15
C GLN A 38 4.85 -14.35 12.80
N GLY A 39 3.79 -14.47 12.00
CA GLY A 39 2.43 -14.75 12.48
C GLY A 39 1.69 -13.48 12.91
N GLY A 40 0.38 -13.46 12.65
CA GLY A 40 -0.50 -12.34 13.00
C GLY A 40 -0.46 -11.14 12.05
N PRO A 41 -1.34 -10.15 12.28
CA PRO A 41 -1.51 -8.99 11.43
C PRO A 41 -0.31 -8.04 11.47
N TYR A 42 -0.08 -7.33 10.37
CA TYR A 42 1.05 -6.42 10.24
C TYR A 42 1.00 -5.28 11.26
N GLN A 43 2.08 -5.12 12.03
CA GLN A 43 2.23 -3.95 12.89
C GLN A 43 3.03 -2.88 12.17
N ARG A 44 2.51 -1.66 12.22
CA ARG A 44 3.15 -0.50 11.62
C ARG A 44 4.50 -0.25 12.28
N LYS A 45 5.50 0.09 11.48
CA LYS A 45 6.85 0.41 11.96
C LYS A 45 7.10 1.91 11.92
N GLU A 46 7.59 2.47 13.01
CA GLU A 46 7.97 3.89 13.11
C GLU A 46 9.45 3.99 13.52
N PRO A 47 10.27 4.75 12.79
CA PRO A 47 11.65 4.94 13.17
C PRO A 47 11.71 5.94 14.32
N VAL A 48 12.22 5.51 15.46
CA VAL A 48 12.56 6.37 16.59
C VAL A 48 14.05 6.64 16.54
N SER A 49 14.39 7.88 16.22
CA SER A 49 15.76 8.35 16.33
C SER A 49 16.01 8.80 17.75
N THR A 50 16.95 8.13 18.43
CA THR A 50 17.60 8.68 19.60
C THR A 50 18.90 9.32 19.12
N ALA A 51 19.11 10.59 19.45
CA ALA A 51 20.43 11.20 19.23
C ALA A 51 21.44 10.35 20.01
N ALA A 52 22.49 9.88 19.34
CA ALA A 52 23.56 9.17 20.02
C ALA A 52 24.11 10.12 21.11
N PRO A 53 23.98 9.80 22.41
CA PRO A 53 24.64 10.60 23.42
C PRO A 53 26.13 10.51 23.16
N ILE A 54 26.82 11.65 23.28
CA ILE A 54 28.28 11.69 23.33
C ILE A 54 28.67 10.72 24.44
N GLN A 55 29.25 9.58 24.08
CA GLN A 55 29.47 8.44 24.97
C GLN A 55 30.13 8.92 26.26
N SER A 56 29.33 9.00 27.31
CA SER A 56 29.79 9.29 28.66
C SER A 56 29.76 7.97 29.42
N ALA A 57 30.74 7.72 30.27
CA ALA A 57 30.85 6.49 31.08
C ALA A 57 29.57 6.15 31.87
N PHE A 58 28.70 7.14 32.09
CA PHE A 58 27.38 7.00 32.68
C PHE A 58 26.37 6.18 31.82
N ASP A 59 26.40 6.30 30.49
CA ASP A 59 25.46 5.62 29.60
C ASP A 59 25.67 4.10 29.55
N GLU A 60 26.91 3.67 29.77
CA GLU A 60 27.28 2.26 29.82
C GLU A 60 26.76 1.61 31.10
N VAL A 61 26.90 2.32 32.23
CA VAL A 61 26.37 1.91 33.55
C VAL A 61 24.84 1.89 33.55
N LEU A 62 24.19 2.84 32.87
CA LEU A 62 22.73 2.91 32.81
C LEU A 62 22.13 1.79 31.92
N LYS A 63 22.75 1.47 30.78
CA LYS A 63 22.35 0.35 29.92
C LYS A 63 22.49 -1.01 30.59
N ALA A 64 23.55 -1.19 31.38
CA ALA A 64 23.74 -2.40 32.17
C ALA A 64 22.61 -2.62 33.19
N LYS A 65 21.97 -1.54 33.67
CA LYS A 65 20.87 -1.63 34.65
C LYS A 65 19.45 -1.68 34.05
N LEU A 66 19.23 -1.22 32.81
CA LEU A 66 17.88 -1.13 32.23
C LEU A 66 17.44 -2.30 31.34
N GLY A 67 18.30 -3.28 31.02
CA GLY A 67 17.87 -4.60 30.50
C GLY A 67 17.13 -4.66 29.15
N ASN A 68 16.96 -3.56 28.41
CA ASN A 68 16.23 -3.56 27.14
C ASN A 68 17.15 -3.88 25.95
N LYS A 69 16.89 -5.03 25.30
CA LYS A 69 17.43 -5.37 23.98
C LYS A 69 16.66 -4.59 22.90
N SER A 70 17.15 -3.42 22.50
CA SER A 70 16.78 -2.85 21.20
C SER A 70 17.79 -3.25 20.13
N THR A 71 17.29 -3.78 19.03
CA THR A 71 18.09 -4.15 17.87
C THR A 71 18.46 -2.88 17.12
N LYS A 72 19.72 -2.46 17.23
CA LYS A 72 20.22 -1.29 16.51
C LYS A 72 20.44 -1.65 15.04
N GLU A 73 19.70 -1.02 14.13
CA GLU A 73 20.03 -1.00 12.72
C GLU A 73 20.35 0.45 12.30
N ASN A 74 21.57 0.70 11.84
CA ASN A 74 21.98 1.95 11.17
C ASN A 74 21.65 3.27 11.91
N GLY A 75 21.69 3.28 13.25
CA GLY A 75 21.58 4.51 14.07
C GLY A 75 20.16 5.00 14.35
N ALA A 76 19.12 4.25 13.98
CA ALA A 76 17.75 4.49 14.43
C ALA A 76 17.17 3.23 15.06
N ASP A 77 16.40 3.38 16.13
CA ASP A 77 15.63 2.29 16.70
C ASP A 77 14.33 2.16 15.90
N VAL A 78 13.97 0.96 15.44
CA VAL A 78 12.71 0.74 14.73
C VAL A 78 11.77 0.03 15.68
N ILE A 79 10.82 0.77 16.25
CA ILE A 79 9.82 0.21 17.14
C ILE A 79 8.53 -0.11 16.38
N ASN A 80 7.89 -1.21 16.77
CA ASN A 80 6.53 -1.49 16.33
C ASN A 80 5.56 -0.59 17.10
N ASP A 81 4.60 -0.02 16.38
CA ASP A 81 3.53 0.78 16.97
C ASP A 81 2.64 -0.11 17.85
N GLN A 82 2.59 0.14 19.16
CA GLN A 82 1.86 -0.70 20.13
C GLN A 82 0.32 -0.56 20.04
N GLN A 83 -0.21 -0.01 18.96
CA GLN A 83 -1.66 0.15 18.82
C GLN A 83 -2.37 -1.19 18.67
N LYS A 84 -3.47 -1.32 19.40
CA LYS A 84 -4.31 -2.52 19.45
C LYS A 84 -4.84 -2.86 18.05
N THR A 85 -4.60 -4.10 17.61
CA THR A 85 -5.17 -4.67 16.39
C THR A 85 -6.71 -4.67 16.47
N LEU A 86 -7.37 -4.29 15.39
CA LEU A 86 -8.82 -4.19 15.33
C LEU A 86 -9.40 -5.55 14.94
N LEU A 87 -10.41 -6.03 15.68
CA LEU A 87 -11.19 -7.21 15.28
C LEU A 87 -12.31 -6.74 14.37
N LYS A 88 -12.33 -7.23 13.12
CA LYS A 88 -13.39 -6.96 12.15
C LYS A 88 -14.15 -8.25 11.86
N TYR A 89 -15.48 -8.18 11.78
CA TYR A 89 -16.29 -9.32 11.36
C TYR A 89 -16.24 -9.47 9.85
N ASP A 90 -15.74 -10.61 9.39
CA ASP A 90 -15.69 -11.03 7.99
C ASP A 90 -15.66 -12.56 7.93
N SER A 91 -16.83 -13.17 7.72
CA SER A 91 -17.00 -14.63 7.71
C SER A 91 -16.42 -15.33 6.48
N LEU A 92 -16.06 -14.57 5.43
CA LEU A 92 -15.54 -15.11 4.17
C LEU A 92 -14.01 -15.04 4.08
N HIS A 93 -13.35 -14.47 5.08
CA HIS A 93 -11.90 -14.29 5.07
C HIS A 93 -11.17 -15.59 5.44
N PRO A 94 -10.11 -15.99 4.71
CA PRO A 94 -9.38 -17.25 4.97
C PRO A 94 -8.73 -17.30 6.36
N ASP A 95 -8.35 -16.14 6.89
CA ASP A 95 -7.78 -16.00 8.24
C ASP A 95 -8.86 -15.71 9.33
N ALA A 96 -10.14 -15.90 9.04
CA ALA A 96 -11.21 -15.70 10.02
C ALA A 96 -11.19 -16.81 11.09
N VAL A 97 -11.23 -16.40 12.35
CA VAL A 97 -11.47 -17.28 13.50
C VAL A 97 -12.88 -17.88 13.36
N PRO A 98 -13.20 -19.10 13.87
CA PRO A 98 -14.50 -19.77 13.71
C PRO A 98 -15.76 -18.94 14.05
N GLN A 99 -15.58 -17.81 14.73
CA GLN A 99 -16.64 -16.84 15.04
C GLN A 99 -16.84 -15.78 13.94
N GLY A 100 -16.20 -15.90 12.78
CA GLY A 100 -16.24 -14.92 11.67
C GLY A 100 -15.42 -13.66 11.93
N LEU A 101 -14.46 -13.71 12.85
CA LEU A 101 -13.68 -12.55 13.29
C LEU A 101 -12.27 -12.59 12.70
N VAL A 102 -11.83 -11.47 12.12
CA VAL A 102 -10.50 -11.29 11.54
C VAL A 102 -9.74 -10.25 12.35
N SER A 103 -8.52 -10.58 12.75
CA SER A 103 -7.59 -9.62 13.34
C SER A 103 -6.97 -8.79 12.23
N MET A 104 -7.41 -7.54 12.10
CA MET A 104 -6.86 -6.59 11.15
C MET A 104 -5.87 -5.64 11.83
N PRO A 105 -4.82 -5.24 11.11
CA PRO A 105 -3.91 -4.22 11.59
C PRO A 105 -4.65 -2.90 11.81
N ASN A 106 -4.27 -2.14 12.84
CA ASN A 106 -4.86 -0.83 13.08
C ASN A 106 -4.47 0.10 11.92
N ARG A 107 -5.44 0.80 11.32
CA ARG A 107 -5.19 1.80 10.28
C ARG A 107 -5.08 3.18 10.92
N PRO A 108 -3.88 3.66 11.27
CA PRO A 108 -3.73 5.04 11.72
C PRO A 108 -4.16 5.98 10.58
N GLY A 109 -5.10 6.86 10.90
CA GLY A 109 -5.91 7.57 9.94
C GLY A 109 -5.17 8.49 8.98
N ASN A 110 -5.88 8.84 7.90
CA ASN A 110 -5.51 9.73 6.80
C ASN A 110 -4.65 10.94 7.21
N VAL A 111 -4.86 11.51 8.40
CA VAL A 111 -4.14 12.69 8.90
C VAL A 111 -2.65 12.44 9.15
N ARG A 112 -2.26 11.25 9.66
CA ARG A 112 -0.84 10.97 9.95
C ARG A 112 -0.06 10.70 8.67
N GLU A 113 -0.69 10.00 7.72
CA GLU A 113 -0.16 9.81 6.37
C GLU A 113 -0.05 11.14 5.64
N LEU A 114 -1.09 11.99 5.70
CA LEU A 114 -1.06 13.35 5.15
C LEU A 114 0.10 14.16 5.73
N LYS A 115 0.30 14.14 7.06
CA LYS A 115 1.43 14.80 7.71
C LYS A 115 2.76 14.32 7.14
N ASN A 116 2.95 13.01 7.03
CA ASN A 116 4.19 12.42 6.50
C ASN A 116 4.43 12.79 5.02
N ILE A 117 3.37 12.84 4.21
CA ILE A 117 3.43 13.29 2.82
C ILE A 117 3.81 14.77 2.77
N MET A 118 3.19 15.62 3.58
CA MET A 118 3.50 17.06 3.65
C MET A 118 4.93 17.32 4.12
N GLU A 119 5.42 16.61 5.15
CA GLU A 119 6.82 16.67 5.58
C GLU A 119 7.77 16.29 4.44
N ARG A 120 7.45 15.22 3.71
CA ARG A 120 8.26 14.78 2.56
C ARG A 120 8.26 15.79 1.43
N LEU A 121 7.09 16.35 1.10
CA LEU A 121 6.95 17.38 0.06
C LEU A 121 7.77 18.61 0.44
N ALA A 122 7.59 19.14 1.66
CA ALA A 122 8.34 20.29 2.16
C ALA A 122 9.86 20.10 2.14
N VAL A 123 10.36 18.86 2.31
CA VAL A 123 11.80 18.56 2.22
C VAL A 123 12.28 18.45 0.77
N LEU A 124 11.45 17.95 -0.15
CA LEU A 124 11.83 17.68 -1.54
C LEU A 124 11.58 18.89 -2.47
N THR A 125 10.61 19.74 -2.18
CA THR A 125 10.29 20.92 -2.97
C THR A 125 11.16 22.10 -2.51
N GLN A 126 12.02 22.58 -3.40
CA GLN A 126 12.88 23.75 -3.14
C GLN A 126 12.17 25.08 -3.42
N GLU A 127 11.07 25.07 -4.19
CA GLU A 127 10.26 26.23 -4.56
C GLU A 127 8.91 26.22 -3.82
N GLY A 128 8.38 27.41 -3.51
CA GLY A 128 7.29 27.62 -2.55
C GLY A 128 5.90 27.10 -2.94
N GLU A 129 5.75 26.40 -4.06
CA GLU A 129 4.48 25.84 -4.52
C GLU A 129 4.61 24.35 -4.80
N ILE A 130 3.68 23.57 -4.25
CA ILE A 130 3.59 22.12 -4.43
C ILE A 130 2.67 21.83 -5.60
N TYR A 131 3.19 21.18 -6.64
CA TYR A 131 2.44 20.76 -7.82
C TYR A 131 2.08 19.26 -7.76
N PRO A 132 1.04 18.80 -8.50
CA PRO A 132 0.66 17.38 -8.56
C PRO A 132 1.80 16.42 -8.91
N ARG A 133 2.81 16.89 -9.67
CA ARG A 133 4.02 16.14 -10.03
C ARG A 133 4.92 15.82 -8.83
N ASP A 134 4.87 16.62 -7.78
CA ASP A 134 5.68 16.48 -6.58
C ASP A 134 5.12 15.40 -5.65
N LEU A 135 3.83 15.09 -5.80
CA LEU A 135 3.20 14.00 -5.05
C LEU A 135 3.77 12.62 -5.44
N PRO A 136 3.97 11.73 -4.45
CA PRO A 136 4.32 10.34 -4.69
C PRO A 136 3.39 9.70 -5.72
N GLN A 137 3.95 8.85 -6.59
CA GLN A 137 3.19 8.19 -7.67
C GLN A 137 1.96 7.43 -7.15
N LYS A 138 2.04 6.87 -5.94
CA LYS A 138 0.93 6.19 -5.26
C LYS A 138 -0.30 7.06 -4.97
N LEU A 139 -0.14 8.39 -4.97
CA LEU A 139 -1.24 9.34 -4.79
C LEU A 139 -1.65 10.00 -6.12
N ARG A 140 -0.73 10.03 -7.09
CA ARG A 140 -1.01 10.51 -8.46
C ARG A 140 -1.87 9.51 -9.21
N THR A 141 -1.52 8.25 -9.11
CA THR A 141 -2.39 7.15 -9.49
C THR A 141 -3.29 6.95 -8.28
N ALA A 142 -4.55 7.35 -8.35
CA ALA A 142 -5.55 6.77 -7.45
C ALA A 142 -5.39 5.23 -7.50
N PRO A 143 -5.77 4.48 -6.46
CA PRO A 143 -6.09 3.09 -6.67
C PRO A 143 -7.17 3.06 -7.75
N SER A 144 -6.77 2.82 -9.00
CA SER A 144 -7.63 2.29 -10.04
C SER A 144 -7.87 0.81 -9.73
N ASP A 145 -8.30 0.53 -8.51
CA ASP A 145 -9.18 -0.58 -8.17
C ASP A 145 -10.53 0.11 -7.93
N THR A 146 -11.20 0.59 -8.97
CA THR A 146 -11.80 -0.27 -9.98
C THR A 146 -11.39 0.13 -11.38
N ALA A 147 -10.24 -0.37 -11.86
CA ALA A 147 -10.30 -1.02 -13.16
C ALA A 147 -11.52 -1.94 -13.11
N ALA A 148 -12.41 -1.83 -14.10
CA ALA A 148 -13.51 -2.75 -14.28
C ALA A 148 -12.95 -4.16 -14.52
N THR A 149 -12.46 -4.84 -13.48
CA THR A 149 -12.66 -6.27 -13.37
C THR A 149 -14.17 -6.38 -13.21
N SER A 150 -14.84 -6.69 -14.31
CA SER A 150 -16.19 -7.22 -14.29
C SER A 150 -16.13 -8.44 -13.37
N ASP A 151 -16.40 -8.25 -12.08
CA ASP A 151 -16.32 -9.31 -11.07
C ASP A 151 -17.27 -10.42 -11.49
N VAL A 152 -16.70 -11.46 -12.10
CA VAL A 152 -17.43 -12.70 -12.39
C VAL A 152 -17.64 -13.37 -11.05
N LYS A 153 -18.75 -13.03 -10.37
CA LYS A 153 -19.20 -13.71 -9.16
C LYS A 153 -19.66 -15.11 -9.56
N VAL A 154 -18.92 -16.12 -9.13
CA VAL A 154 -19.34 -17.52 -9.29
C VAL A 154 -20.47 -17.80 -8.27
N PRO A 155 -21.69 -18.13 -8.72
CA PRO A 155 -22.78 -18.46 -7.82
C PRO A 155 -22.56 -19.82 -7.13
N ASP A 156 -23.18 -20.03 -5.97
CA ASP A 156 -23.03 -21.23 -5.13
C ASP A 156 -23.42 -22.55 -5.84
N GLN A 157 -24.15 -22.48 -6.96
CA GLN A 157 -24.54 -23.61 -7.80
C GLN A 157 -23.50 -23.99 -8.87
N GLY A 158 -22.38 -23.27 -8.93
CA GLY A 158 -21.36 -23.40 -9.99
C GLY A 158 -21.75 -22.67 -11.27
N ILE A 159 -20.76 -22.42 -12.15
CA ILE A 159 -20.96 -21.77 -13.45
C ILE A 159 -20.36 -22.61 -14.57
N CYS A 160 -21.09 -22.77 -15.67
CA CYS A 160 -20.54 -23.35 -16.89
C CYS A 160 -19.69 -22.29 -17.60
N VAL A 161 -18.39 -22.51 -17.68
CA VAL A 161 -17.42 -21.53 -18.20
C VAL A 161 -17.74 -21.14 -19.65
N SER A 162 -18.18 -22.08 -20.50
CA SER A 162 -18.53 -21.78 -21.89
C SER A 162 -19.71 -20.81 -22.03
N THR A 163 -20.74 -20.97 -21.19
CA THR A 163 -21.88 -20.06 -21.14
C THR A 163 -21.46 -18.67 -20.64
N ALA A 164 -20.64 -18.62 -19.58
CA ALA A 164 -20.15 -17.37 -19.03
C ALA A 164 -19.27 -16.58 -20.02
N VAL A 165 -18.40 -17.27 -20.77
CA VAL A 165 -17.58 -16.65 -21.84
C VAL A 165 -18.48 -16.08 -22.94
N SER A 166 -19.53 -16.81 -23.34
CA SER A 166 -20.48 -16.34 -24.36
C SER A 166 -21.25 -15.09 -23.93
N ASP A 167 -21.69 -15.03 -22.66
CA ASP A 167 -22.39 -13.87 -22.11
C ASP A 167 -21.47 -12.65 -21.99
N PHE A 168 -20.21 -12.88 -21.61
CA PHE A 168 -19.19 -11.85 -21.58
C PHE A 168 -18.90 -11.29 -22.99
N GLU A 169 -18.75 -12.14 -23.99
CA GLU A 169 -18.56 -11.75 -25.39
C GLU A 169 -19.71 -10.87 -25.89
N LYS A 170 -20.97 -11.29 -25.65
CA LYS A 170 -22.17 -10.50 -26.01
C LYS A 170 -22.19 -9.14 -25.31
N SER A 171 -21.82 -9.10 -24.03
CA SER A 171 -21.74 -7.85 -23.25
C SER A 171 -20.68 -6.89 -23.81
N LEU A 172 -19.49 -7.40 -24.12
CA LEU A 172 -18.38 -6.63 -24.69
C LEU A 172 -18.77 -6.01 -26.04
N ILE A 173 -19.44 -6.77 -26.90
CA ILE A 173 -19.88 -6.27 -28.20
C ILE A 173 -20.97 -5.20 -28.02
N SER A 174 -21.94 -5.42 -27.13
CA SER A 174 -22.97 -4.42 -26.81
C SER A 174 -22.36 -3.11 -26.31
N GLN A 175 -21.35 -3.18 -25.45
CA GLN A 175 -20.62 -2.02 -24.97
C GLN A 175 -19.87 -1.30 -26.10
N SER A 176 -19.18 -2.04 -26.97
CA SER A 176 -18.47 -1.44 -28.11
C SER A 176 -19.42 -0.74 -29.08
N MET A 177 -20.63 -1.29 -29.29
CA MET A 177 -21.66 -0.70 -30.15
C MET A 177 -22.25 0.59 -29.58
N LYS A 178 -22.40 0.68 -28.25
CA LYS A 178 -22.80 1.92 -27.58
C LYS A 178 -21.78 3.04 -27.79
N ILE A 179 -20.48 2.71 -27.71
CA ILE A 179 -19.39 3.69 -27.84
C ILE A 179 -19.31 4.23 -29.28
N THR A 180 -19.58 3.39 -30.28
CA THR A 180 -19.42 3.74 -31.70
C THR A 180 -20.71 4.19 -32.37
N ASN A 181 -21.77 4.50 -31.60
CA ASN A 181 -23.10 4.85 -32.11
C ASN A 181 -23.64 3.84 -33.13
N SER A 182 -23.53 2.55 -32.80
CA SER A 182 -24.02 1.43 -33.62
C SER A 182 -23.31 1.21 -34.97
N VAL A 183 -22.12 1.78 -35.17
CA VAL A 183 -21.33 1.57 -36.39
C VAL A 183 -20.51 0.28 -36.30
N LYS A 184 -21.03 -0.82 -36.84
CA LYS A 184 -20.42 -2.18 -36.81
C LYS A 184 -18.93 -2.23 -37.17
N LYS A 185 -18.51 -1.49 -38.23
CA LYS A 185 -17.12 -1.45 -38.69
C LYS A 185 -16.19 -0.82 -37.65
N ASN A 186 -16.66 0.21 -36.96
CA ASN A 186 -15.89 0.90 -35.93
C ASN A 186 -15.87 0.08 -34.63
N SER A 187 -16.98 -0.58 -34.28
CA SER A 187 -17.04 -1.50 -33.15
C SER A 187 -16.07 -2.65 -33.31
N ALA A 188 -16.10 -3.34 -34.45
CA ALA A 188 -15.20 -4.45 -34.75
C ALA A 188 -13.72 -4.04 -34.67
N LYS A 189 -13.39 -2.83 -35.13
CA LYS A 189 -12.04 -2.26 -35.01
C LYS A 189 -11.65 -1.95 -33.56
N LEU A 190 -12.61 -1.52 -32.74
CA LEU A 190 -12.40 -1.13 -31.34
C LEU A 190 -12.11 -2.33 -30.43
N ILE A 191 -12.75 -3.48 -30.68
CA ILE A 191 -12.51 -4.73 -29.94
C ILE A 191 -11.63 -5.74 -30.71
N ASN A 192 -11.01 -5.31 -31.82
CA ASN A 192 -10.06 -6.08 -32.63
C ASN A 192 -10.56 -7.48 -33.08
N ILE A 193 -11.81 -7.55 -33.55
CA ILE A 193 -12.39 -8.78 -34.13
C ILE A 193 -12.76 -8.56 -35.60
N LYS A 194 -12.82 -9.65 -36.38
CA LYS A 194 -13.30 -9.58 -37.76
C LYS A 194 -14.80 -9.28 -37.78
N ARG A 195 -15.25 -8.50 -38.76
CA ARG A 195 -16.67 -8.08 -38.87
C ARG A 195 -17.65 -9.27 -38.89
N HIS A 196 -17.32 -10.37 -39.55
CA HIS A 196 -18.20 -11.54 -39.63
C HIS A 196 -18.43 -12.19 -38.26
N ASN A 197 -17.40 -12.27 -37.41
CA ASN A 197 -17.54 -12.78 -36.03
C ASN A 197 -18.55 -11.96 -35.21
N LEU A 198 -18.74 -10.68 -35.54
CA LEU A 198 -19.71 -9.80 -34.89
C LEU A 198 -21.13 -10.07 -35.40
N GLU A 199 -21.28 -10.57 -36.62
CA GLU A 199 -22.57 -10.94 -37.22
C GLU A 199 -23.00 -12.35 -36.75
N ASP A 200 -22.08 -13.29 -36.61
CA ASP A 200 -22.35 -14.66 -36.16
C ASP A 200 -22.82 -14.73 -34.69
N ILE A 201 -22.37 -13.82 -33.82
CA ILE A 201 -22.75 -13.80 -32.39
C ILE A 201 -24.16 -13.21 -32.17
N PHE A 202 -24.69 -12.47 -33.15
CA PHE A 202 -26.02 -11.82 -33.10
C PHE A 202 -27.05 -12.48 -34.04
N ALA A 203 -26.67 -13.48 -34.81
CA ALA A 203 -27.56 -14.31 -35.64
C ALA A 203 -28.23 -15.40 -34.80
#